data_AF-L8GMK2-F1
#
_entry.id   AF-L8GMK2-F1
#
_cell.length_a   1.000
_cell.length_b   1.000
_cell.length_c   1.000
_cell.angle_alpha   90.00
_cell.angle_beta   90.00
_cell.angle_gamma   90.00
#
_symmetry.space_group_name_H-M   'P 1'
#
loop_
_entity.id
_entity.type
_entity.pdbx_description
1 polymer ?
#
loop_
_entity_poly.entity_id
_entity_poly.type
_entity_poly.pdbx_seq_one_letter_code
_entity_poly.pdbx_strand_id
1 'polypeptide(L)'
;MSKGPLIEAVFKQHSLANKTGKTISKAAIGRIVDSVFEQVGKQIVGKGYFRYPGFGSFLIKDRSARTMYKALPRTKGQTMDRSEANKITVPARGVVGFKPAPPLKESVKDLKRVKRAKASKKEQEIV
;
A
#
# COMPACT_ATOMS: atom_id res chain seq x y z
N MET A 1 2.83 -7.18 5.27
CA MET A 1 1.62 -7.92 5.67
C MET A 1 0.85 -8.27 4.41
N SER A 2 0.44 -9.52 4.24
CA SER A 2 -0.40 -9.99 3.11
C SER A 2 -1.88 -10.11 3.54
N LYS A 3 -2.78 -10.52 2.63
CA LYS A 3 -4.24 -10.62 2.89
C LYS A 3 -4.58 -11.50 4.10
N GLY A 4 -3.99 -12.69 4.20
CA GLY A 4 -4.24 -13.63 5.31
C GLY A 4 -3.94 -13.02 6.69
N PRO A 5 -2.70 -12.53 6.92
CA PRO A 5 -2.34 -11.83 8.14
C PRO A 5 -3.19 -10.58 8.46
N LEU A 6 -3.67 -9.86 7.43
CA LEU A 6 -4.60 -8.74 7.63
C LEU A 6 -5.93 -9.23 8.21
N ILE A 7 -6.52 -10.28 7.63
CA ILE A 7 -7.79 -10.84 8.10
C ILE A 7 -7.66 -11.32 9.55
N GLU A 8 -6.54 -11.95 9.89
CA GLU A 8 -6.27 -12.38 11.26
C GLU A 8 -6.15 -11.21 12.24
N ALA A 9 -5.45 -10.14 11.85
CA ALA A 9 -5.33 -8.94 12.67
C ALA A 9 -6.71 -8.28 12.91
N VAL A 10 -7.53 -8.17 11.87
CA VAL A 10 -8.89 -7.61 11.96
C VAL A 10 -9.78 -8.50 12.83
N PHE A 11 -9.72 -9.83 12.67
CA PHE A 11 -10.46 -10.78 13.50
C PHE A 11 -10.09 -10.66 14.99
N LYS A 12 -8.78 -10.58 15.31
CA LYS A 12 -8.30 -10.38 16.68
C LYS A 12 -8.82 -9.06 17.25
N GLN A 13 -8.68 -7.96 16.51
CA GLN A 13 -9.15 -6.65 16.95
C GLN A 13 -10.67 -6.61 17.15
N HIS A 14 -11.44 -7.23 16.26
CA HIS A 14 -12.89 -7.35 16.40
C HIS A 14 -13.29 -8.17 17.62
N SER A 15 -12.60 -9.29 17.87
CA SER A 15 -12.86 -10.15 19.04
C SER A 15 -12.59 -9.42 20.35
N LEU A 16 -11.57 -8.56 20.39
CA LEU A 16 -11.25 -7.72 21.55
C LEU A 16 -12.24 -6.56 21.74
N ALA A 17 -12.76 -6.00 20.66
CA ALA A 17 -13.70 -4.87 20.70
C ALA A 17 -15.17 -5.30 20.92
N ASN A 18 -15.47 -6.59 20.75
CA ASN A 18 -16.83 -7.13 20.78
C ASN A 18 -17.38 -7.22 22.22
N LYS A 19 -18.19 -6.24 22.60
CA LYS A 19 -18.90 -6.24 23.90
C LYS A 19 -20.22 -7.03 23.88
N THR A 20 -20.66 -7.50 22.72
CA THR A 20 -21.99 -8.09 22.48
C THR A 20 -22.00 -9.63 22.39
N GLY A 21 -20.85 -10.29 22.58
CA GLY A 21 -20.70 -11.75 22.57
C GLY A 21 -20.85 -12.45 21.21
N LYS A 22 -21.34 -11.77 20.16
CA LYS A 22 -21.47 -12.35 18.80
C LYS A 22 -20.16 -12.23 18.02
N THR A 23 -19.44 -13.33 17.87
CA THR A 23 -18.19 -13.39 17.10
C THR A 23 -18.47 -13.54 15.60
N ILE A 24 -17.83 -12.69 14.78
CA ILE A 24 -17.88 -12.80 13.31
C ILE A 24 -16.80 -13.80 12.87
N SER A 25 -17.14 -14.75 12.00
CA SER A 25 -16.18 -15.73 11.52
C SER A 25 -15.05 -15.09 10.68
N LYS A 26 -13.85 -15.68 10.69
CA LYS A 26 -12.73 -15.23 9.85
C LYS A 26 -13.09 -15.19 8.36
N ALA A 27 -13.88 -16.17 7.90
CA ALA A 27 -14.36 -16.23 6.53
C ALA A 27 -15.28 -15.04 6.18
N ALA A 28 -16.18 -14.66 7.09
CA ALA A 28 -17.04 -13.49 6.90
C ALA A 28 -16.22 -12.19 6.87
N ILE A 29 -15.23 -12.04 7.76
CA ILE A 29 -14.31 -10.88 7.74
C ILE A 29 -13.55 -10.81 6.42
N GLY A 30 -13.06 -11.95 5.90
CA GLY A 30 -12.41 -12.01 4.59
C GLY A 30 -13.29 -11.45 3.48
N ARG A 31 -14.56 -11.88 3.42
CA ARG A 31 -15.54 -11.37 2.45
C ARG A 31 -15.82 -9.88 2.60
N ILE A 32 -15.92 -9.39 3.84
CA ILE A 32 -16.11 -7.95 4.12
C ILE A 32 -14.92 -7.15 3.60
N VAL A 33 -13.69 -7.59 3.91
CA VAL A 33 -12.47 -6.92 3.45
C VAL A 33 -12.41 -6.88 1.92
N ASP A 34 -12.71 -8.00 1.26
CA ASP A 34 -12.75 -8.07 -0.20
C ASP A 34 -13.79 -7.10 -0.77
N SER A 35 -15.00 -7.09 -0.20
CA SER A 35 -16.09 -6.19 -0.62
C SER A 35 -15.72 -4.72 -0.46
N VAL A 36 -15.03 -4.36 0.63
CA VAL A 36 -14.56 -2.98 0.85
C VAL A 36 -13.58 -2.56 -0.25
N PHE A 37 -12.56 -3.38 -0.54
CA PHE A 37 -11.57 -3.03 -1.55
C PHE A 37 -12.15 -3.01 -2.97
N GLU A 38 -13.11 -3.88 -3.27
CA GLU A 38 -13.83 -3.86 -4.54
C GLU A 38 -14.62 -2.56 -4.71
N GLN A 39 -15.38 -2.15 -3.69
CA GLN A 39 -16.16 -0.91 -3.72
C GLN A 39 -15.28 0.33 -3.80
N VAL A 40 -14.15 0.34 -3.08
CA VAL A 40 -13.14 1.41 -3.19
C VAL A 40 -12.62 1.50 -4.62
N GLY A 41 -12.29 0.38 -5.25
CA GLY A 41 -11.86 0.33 -6.66
C GLY A 41 -12.90 0.90 -7.61
N LYS A 42 -14.16 0.48 -7.48
CA LYS A 42 -15.29 1.00 -8.27
C LYS A 42 -15.49 2.50 -8.09
N GLN A 43 -15.40 3.02 -6.87
CA GLN A 43 -15.52 4.46 -6.60
C GLN A 43 -14.37 5.25 -7.23
N ILE A 44 -13.12 4.75 -7.15
CA ILE A 44 -11.97 5.42 -7.76
C ILE A 44 -12.13 5.50 -9.28
N VAL A 45 -12.54 4.41 -9.93
CA VAL A 45 -12.74 4.40 -11.40
C VAL A 45 -13.94 5.25 -11.81
N GLY A 46 -15.06 5.17 -11.09
CA GLY A 46 -16.29 5.88 -11.45
C GLY A 46 -16.28 7.37 -11.15
N LYS A 47 -15.69 7.80 -10.02
CA LYS A 47 -15.71 9.21 -9.57
C LYS A 47 -14.35 9.90 -9.64
N GLY A 48 -13.28 9.16 -9.91
CA GLY A 48 -11.92 9.68 -9.94
C GLY A 48 -11.27 9.87 -8.57
N TYR A 49 -11.99 9.67 -7.47
CA TYR A 49 -11.43 9.78 -6.13
C TYR A 49 -12.16 8.93 -5.08
N PHE A 50 -11.45 8.60 -3.99
CA PHE A 50 -11.99 8.01 -2.79
C PHE A 50 -11.27 8.60 -1.56
N ARG A 51 -12.01 8.99 -0.52
CA ARG A 51 -11.45 9.60 0.69
C ARG A 51 -11.90 8.84 1.92
N TYR A 52 -10.93 8.46 2.76
CA TYR A 52 -11.18 7.86 4.06
C TYR A 52 -10.59 8.77 5.16
N PRO A 53 -11.43 9.38 6.02
CA PRO A 53 -10.97 10.23 7.12
C PRO A 53 -9.92 9.54 8.00
N GLY A 54 -8.87 10.25 8.39
CA GLY A 54 -7.78 9.71 9.21
C GLY A 54 -6.78 8.80 8.47
N PHE A 55 -7.13 8.21 7.33
CA PHE A 55 -6.22 7.37 6.54
C PHE A 55 -5.61 8.11 5.35
N GLY A 56 -6.45 8.62 4.45
CA GLY A 56 -5.98 9.31 3.25
C GLY A 56 -6.99 9.40 2.13
N SER A 57 -6.51 9.78 0.95
CA SER A 57 -7.33 9.92 -0.25
C SER A 57 -6.63 9.31 -1.45
N PHE A 58 -7.37 8.53 -2.23
CA PHE A 58 -6.97 8.03 -3.53
C PHE A 58 -7.56 8.96 -4.60
N LEU A 59 -6.75 9.37 -5.56
CA LEU A 59 -7.19 10.20 -6.68
C LEU A 59 -6.58 9.67 -7.97
N ILE A 60 -7.34 9.71 -9.07
CA ILE A 60 -6.78 9.52 -10.41
C ILE A 60 -5.98 10.78 -10.76
N LYS A 61 -4.74 10.57 -11.20
CA LYS A 61 -3.86 11.60 -11.74
C LYS A 61 -3.53 11.26 -13.17
N ASP A 62 -3.69 12.23 -14.05
CA ASP A 62 -3.22 12.09 -15.41
C ASP A 62 -1.69 12.21 -15.43
N ARG A 63 -1.07 11.17 -15.94
CA ARG A 63 0.36 11.17 -16.24
C ARG A 63 0.51 11.47 -17.71
N SER A 64 1.19 12.58 -18.02
CA SER A 64 1.55 12.95 -19.38
C SER A 64 2.42 11.89 -20.04
N ALA A 65 2.38 11.86 -21.38
CA ALA A 65 3.32 11.09 -22.16
C ALA A 65 4.76 11.52 -21.82
N ARG A 66 5.65 10.55 -21.70
CA ARG A 66 7.05 10.83 -21.39
C ARG A 66 7.96 9.77 -21.98
N THR A 67 9.12 10.20 -22.41
CA THR A 67 10.21 9.32 -22.81
C THR A 67 10.89 8.79 -21.55
N MET A 68 11.09 7.49 -21.48
CA MET A 68 11.89 6.84 -20.44
C MET A 68 12.77 5.79 -21.06
N TYR A 69 13.85 5.43 -20.37
CA TYR A 69 14.68 4.32 -20.79
C TYR A 69 14.03 3.00 -20.38
N LYS A 70 14.09 2.01 -21.27
CA LYS A 70 13.64 0.64 -20.98
C LYS A 70 14.42 0.12 -19.78
N ALA A 71 13.72 -0.12 -18.67
CA ALA A 71 14.34 -0.74 -17.50
C ALA A 71 14.55 -2.23 -17.80
N LEU A 72 15.79 -2.61 -18.11
CA LEU A 72 16.21 -4.01 -18.04
C LEU A 72 16.24 -4.44 -16.56
N PRO A 73 15.82 -5.67 -16.21
CA PRO A 73 16.02 -6.19 -14.86
C PRO A 73 17.50 -6.04 -14.49
N ARG A 74 17.80 -5.29 -13.42
CA ARG A 74 19.19 -5.11 -12.99
C ARG A 74 19.70 -6.42 -12.42
N THR A 75 20.35 -7.25 -13.23
CA THR A 75 21.29 -8.25 -12.73
C THR A 75 22.47 -7.49 -12.12
N LYS A 76 22.98 -7.93 -10.95
CA LYS A 76 24.10 -7.26 -10.27
C LYS A 76 25.26 -7.03 -11.25
N GLY A 77 25.67 -5.77 -11.42
CA GLY A 77 26.82 -5.38 -12.24
C GLY A 77 26.50 -4.76 -13.60
N GLN A 78 25.24 -4.77 -14.08
CA GLN A 78 24.90 -4.12 -15.35
C GLN A 78 24.74 -2.59 -15.20
N THR A 79 25.53 -1.85 -15.96
CA THR A 79 25.39 -0.41 -16.20
C THR A 79 24.12 -0.16 -17.03
N MET A 80 23.35 0.87 -16.68
CA MET A 80 22.17 1.24 -17.46
C MET A 80 22.63 1.80 -18.80
N ASP A 81 22.32 1.08 -19.88
CA ASP A 81 22.55 1.58 -21.23
C ASP A 81 21.56 2.73 -21.53
N ARG A 82 22.09 3.96 -21.51
CA ARG A 82 21.37 5.21 -21.84
C ARG A 82 21.44 5.56 -23.33
N SER A 83 21.79 4.59 -24.18
CA SER A 83 21.72 4.75 -25.63
C SER A 83 20.33 5.16 -26.11
N GLU A 84 20.27 5.83 -27.27
CA GLU A 84 19.01 6.25 -27.88
C GLU A 84 18.11 5.07 -28.23
N ALA A 85 18.70 3.92 -28.55
CA ALA A 85 17.99 2.68 -28.88
C ALA A 85 17.13 2.14 -27.73
N ASN A 86 17.42 2.52 -26.47
CA ASN A 86 16.65 2.10 -25.30
C ASN A 86 15.60 3.11 -24.85
N LYS A 87 15.44 4.24 -25.55
CA LYS A 87 14.37 5.20 -25.25
C LYS A 87 13.04 4.64 -25.72
N ILE A 88 12.07 4.59 -24.81
CA ILE A 88 10.68 4.24 -25.10
C ILE A 88 9.77 5.40 -24.71
N THR A 89 8.83 5.73 -25.58
CA THR A 89 7.78 6.71 -25.29
C THR A 89 6.61 5.99 -24.63
N VAL A 90 6.29 6.37 -23.39
CA VAL A 90 5.12 5.87 -22.68
C VAL A 90 3.97 6.84 -22.93
N PRO A 91 2.80 6.38 -23.42
CA PRO A 91 1.65 7.24 -23.70
C PRO A 91 1.06 7.81 -22.40
N ALA A 92 0.28 8.88 -22.56
CA ALA A 92 -0.45 9.48 -21.45
C ALA A 92 -1.48 8.48 -20.88
N ARG A 93 -1.59 8.42 -19.54
CA ARG A 93 -2.55 7.53 -18.87
C ARG A 93 -2.92 8.03 -17.47
N GLY A 94 -4.14 7.71 -17.04
CA GLY A 94 -4.58 7.91 -15.66
C GLY A 94 -3.91 6.90 -14.72
N VAL A 95 -3.46 7.36 -13.55
CA VAL A 95 -2.86 6.52 -12.51
C VAL A 95 -3.44 6.88 -11.15
N VAL A 96 -3.73 5.89 -10.33
CA VAL A 96 -4.18 6.11 -8.95
C VAL A 96 -3.01 6.58 -8.07
N GLY A 97 -3.16 7.74 -7.44
CA GLY A 97 -2.23 8.26 -6.43
C GLY A 97 -2.86 8.28 -5.05
N PHE A 98 -2.10 7.86 -4.03
CA PHE A 98 -2.51 7.94 -2.62
C PHE A 98 -1.90 9.16 -1.93
N LYS A 99 -2.75 9.96 -1.27
CA LYS A 99 -2.37 11.09 -0.41
C LYS A 99 -2.68 10.72 1.04
N PRO A 100 -1.67 10.43 1.88
CA PRO A 100 -1.89 10.07 3.28
C PRO A 100 -2.43 11.25 4.08
N ALA A 101 -3.36 10.99 4.99
CA ALA A 101 -3.92 11.98 5.90
C ALA A 101 -2.91 12.37 7.01
N PRO A 102 -3.07 13.54 7.67
CA PRO A 102 -2.19 13.95 8.76
C PRO A 102 -2.03 12.91 9.88
N PRO A 103 -3.10 12.25 10.38
CA PRO A 103 -2.96 11.24 11.45
C PRO A 103 -2.08 10.06 11.03
N LEU A 104 -2.24 9.57 9.79
CA LEU A 104 -1.39 8.51 9.26
C LEU A 104 0.07 8.94 9.07
N LYS A 105 0.32 10.21 8.73
CA LYS A 105 1.69 10.74 8.67
C LYS A 105 2.32 10.77 10.05
N GLU A 106 1.58 11.23 11.05
CA GLU A 106 2.03 11.37 12.44
C GLU A 106 2.35 10.03 13.08
N SER A 107 1.48 9.02 12.90
CA SER A 107 1.73 7.66 13.41
C SER A 107 3.01 7.02 12.83
N VAL A 108 3.58 7.62 11.78
CA VAL A 108 4.74 7.13 11.03
C VAL A 108 5.96 8.07 11.19
N LYS A 109 5.85 9.23 11.84
CA LYS A 109 6.97 10.18 12.00
C LYS A 109 8.17 9.59 12.75
N ASP A 110 7.93 8.71 13.73
CA ASP A 110 8.99 8.08 14.55
C ASP A 110 9.64 6.85 13.91
N LEU A 111 9.44 6.62 12.61
CA LEU A 111 10.00 5.48 11.87
C LEU A 111 11.51 5.31 12.07
N LYS A 112 12.28 6.40 12.21
CA LYS A 112 13.74 6.31 12.46
C LYS A 112 14.04 5.62 13.79
N ARG A 113 13.27 5.90 14.84
CA ARG A 113 13.40 5.29 16.17
C ARG A 113 12.96 3.82 16.13
N VAL A 114 11.84 3.52 15.47
CA VAL A 114 11.33 2.14 15.31
C VAL A 114 12.31 1.27 14.50
N LYS A 115 12.94 1.81 13.45
CA LYS A 115 13.94 1.09 12.66
C LYS A 115 15.21 0.77 13.46
N ARG A 116 15.70 1.72 14.26
CA ARG A 116 16.86 1.49 15.15
C ARG A 116 16.57 0.43 16.21
N ALA A 117 15.40 0.48 16.85
CA ALA A 117 14.99 -0.51 17.85
C ALA A 117 14.78 -1.93 17.28
N LYS A 118 14.39 -2.04 16.00
CA LYS A 118 14.31 -3.33 15.31
C LYS A 118 15.67 -3.89 14.91
N ALA A 119 16.63 -3.03 14.55
CA ALA A 119 17.99 -3.45 14.24
C ALA A 119 18.69 -4.03 15.48
N SER A 120 18.58 -3.33 16.62
CA SER A 120 19.16 -3.80 17.88
C SER A 120 18.54 -5.11 18.39
N LYS A 121 17.23 -5.32 18.21
CA LYS A 121 16.58 -6.59 18.56
C LYS A 121 17.04 -7.75 17.67
N LYS A 122 17.24 -7.48 16.38
CA LYS A 122 17.73 -8.50 15.44
C LYS A 122 19.19 -8.89 15.74
N GLU A 123 20.02 -7.94 16.15
CA GLU A 123 21.39 -8.20 16.58
C GLU A 123 21.44 -9.04 17.86
N GLN A 124 20.50 -8.84 18.79
CA GLN A 124 20.39 -9.63 20.02
C GLN A 124 19.82 -11.04 19.81
N GLU A 125 19.07 -11.29 18.73
CA GLU A 125 18.52 -12.61 18.37
C GLU A 125 19.52 -13.49 17.60
N ILE A 126 20.64 -12.93 17.14
CA ILE A 126 21.68 -13.63 16.36
C ILE A 126 22.86 -14.07 17.25
N VAL A 127 22.85 -13.71 18.55
CA VAL A 127 23.85 -14.12 19.55
C VAL A 127 23.34 -15.29 20.38
#